data_AF-A0AA50KGL0-F1
#
_entry.id   AF-A0AA50KGL0-F1
#
_cell.length_a   1.000
_cell.length_b   1.000
_cell.length_c   1.000
_cell.angle_alpha   90.00
_cell.angle_beta   90.00
_cell.angle_gamma   90.00
#
_symmetry.space_group_name_H-M   'P 1'
#
loop_
_entity.id
_entity.type
_entity.pdbx_description
1 polymer ?
#
loop_
_entity_poly.entity_id
_entity_poly.type
_entity_poly.pdbx_seq_one_letter_code
_entity_poly.pdbx_strand_id
1 'polypeptide(L)'
;MIKLKNLLEAIKAEHQITTQNELVALLSQNELLIQQIQAADAQHWVNFTKNTFDGWYCIRTPMLGTFHVYYQERGQNCWGEDVFTEQSAAIAAVIFMSGIWDQVP
;
A
#
# COMPACT_ATOMS: atom_id res chain seq x y z
N MET A 1 -10.74 -14.34 -0.66
CA MET A 1 -9.70 -13.31 -0.44
C MET A 1 -10.40 -12.10 0.16
N ILE A 2 -9.89 -11.52 1.25
CA ILE A 2 -10.47 -10.30 1.83
C ILE A 2 -10.16 -9.15 0.88
N LYS A 3 -11.14 -8.27 0.63
CA LYS A 3 -10.91 -7.05 -0.15
C LYS A 3 -10.08 -6.07 0.66
N LEU A 4 -9.09 -5.43 0.04
CA LEU A 4 -8.23 -4.45 0.69
C LEU A 4 -9.06 -3.34 1.36
N LYS A 5 -10.11 -2.84 0.68
CA LYS A 5 -11.04 -1.85 1.26
C LYS A 5 -11.64 -2.30 2.60
N ASN A 6 -12.16 -3.51 2.67
CA ASN A 6 -12.78 -4.04 3.89
C ASN A 6 -11.75 -4.19 5.03
N LEU A 7 -10.50 -4.56 4.68
CA LEU A 7 -9.42 -4.64 5.66
C LEU A 7 -9.05 -3.24 6.18
N LEU A 8 -8.93 -2.24 5.29
CA LEU A 8 -8.62 -0.87 5.68
C LEU A 8 -9.73 -0.23 6.52
N GLU A 9 -11.00 -0.50 6.20
CA GLU A 9 -12.16 -0.08 7.00
C GLU A 9 -12.08 -0.64 8.43
N ALA A 10 -11.77 -1.93 8.57
CA ALA A 10 -11.59 -2.55 9.89
C ALA A 10 -10.43 -1.92 10.67
N ILE A 11 -9.28 -1.70 10.02
CA ILE A 11 -8.12 -1.04 10.63
C ILE A 11 -8.49 0.38 11.12
N LYS A 12 -9.19 1.14 10.28
CA LYS A 12 -9.60 2.52 10.58
C LYS A 12 -10.56 2.57 11.77
N ALA A 13 -11.54 1.66 11.82
CA ALA A 13 -12.50 1.58 12.92
C ALA A 13 -11.86 1.09 14.24
N GLU A 14 -10.99 0.09 14.18
CA GLU A 14 -10.36 -0.51 15.37
C GLU A 14 -9.33 0.41 16.01
N HIS A 15 -8.51 1.08 15.19
CA HIS A 15 -7.37 1.88 15.66
C HIS A 15 -7.60 3.39 15.61
N GLN A 16 -8.73 3.86 15.10
CA GLN A 16 -9.06 5.28 14.95
C GLN A 16 -8.00 6.07 14.15
N ILE A 17 -7.41 5.43 13.14
CA ILE A 17 -6.34 6.02 12.31
C ILE A 17 -6.93 7.05 11.36
N THR A 18 -6.34 8.23 11.30
CA THR A 18 -6.77 9.33 10.42
C THR A 18 -5.68 9.81 9.47
N THR A 19 -4.40 9.55 9.79
CA THR A 19 -3.24 10.03 9.03
C THR A 19 -2.36 8.90 8.53
N GLN A 20 -1.57 9.19 7.49
CA GLN A 20 -0.57 8.26 6.98
C GLN A 20 0.45 7.86 8.05
N ASN A 21 0.92 8.81 8.87
CA ASN A 21 1.92 8.55 9.91
C ASN A 21 1.40 7.61 11.01
N GLU A 22 0.12 7.71 11.37
CA GLU A 22 -0.51 6.77 12.31
C GLU A 22 -0.58 5.35 11.73
N LEU A 23 -0.90 5.22 10.43
CA LEU A 23 -0.85 3.93 9.74
C LEU A 23 0.58 3.38 9.69
N VAL A 24 1.59 4.22 9.41
CA VAL A 24 3.00 3.80 9.48
C VAL A 24 3.35 3.26 10.85
N ALA A 25 2.96 3.96 11.92
CA ALA A 25 3.25 3.56 13.29
C ALA A 25 2.61 2.19 13.62
N LEU A 26 1.35 1.97 13.24
CA LEU A 26 0.68 0.68 13.42
C LEU A 26 1.40 -0.44 12.65
N LEU A 27 1.67 -0.23 11.36
CA LEU A 27 2.29 -1.25 10.50
C LEU A 27 3.72 -1.58 10.94
N SER A 28 4.47 -0.61 11.45
CA SER A 28 5.84 -0.83 11.95
C SER A 28 5.92 -1.81 13.12
N GLN A 29 4.81 -2.01 13.84
CA GLN A 29 4.72 -2.90 15.00
C GLN A 29 3.93 -4.18 14.71
N ASN A 30 3.37 -4.33 13.51
CA ASN A 30 2.46 -5.42 13.18
C ASN A 30 2.76 -6.03 11.81
N GLU A 31 3.75 -6.94 11.78
CA GLU A 31 4.15 -7.66 10.57
C GLU A 31 3.01 -8.52 9.99
N LEU A 32 2.16 -9.10 10.84
CA LEU A 32 1.00 -9.87 10.39
C LEU A 32 0.03 -8.99 9.57
N LEU A 33 -0.22 -7.77 10.02
CA LEU A 33 -1.09 -6.83 9.32
C LEU A 33 -0.49 -6.42 7.96
N ILE A 34 0.82 -6.23 7.89
CA ILE A 34 1.53 -6.02 6.61
C ILE A 34 1.27 -7.19 5.65
N GLN A 35 1.44 -8.44 6.11
CA GLN A 35 1.20 -9.62 5.28
C GLN A 35 -0.26 -9.71 4.82
N GLN A 36 -1.22 -9.40 5.70
CA GLN A 36 -2.63 -9.37 5.36
C GLN A 36 -2.95 -8.31 4.29
N ILE A 37 -2.39 -7.10 4.41
CA ILE A 37 -2.54 -6.04 3.41
C ILE A 37 -1.97 -6.48 2.06
N GLN A 38 -0.77 -7.05 2.05
CA GLN A 38 -0.11 -7.49 0.82
C GLN A 38 -0.85 -8.63 0.11
N ALA A 39 -1.57 -9.47 0.87
CA ALA A 39 -2.38 -10.56 0.36
C ALA A 39 -3.83 -10.18 0.05
N ALA A 40 -4.27 -8.96 0.40
CA ALA A 40 -5.64 -8.52 0.19
C ALA A 40 -5.92 -8.22 -1.28
N ASP A 41 -7.15 -8.50 -1.72
CA ASP A 41 -7.58 -8.19 -3.08
C ASP A 41 -7.87 -6.69 -3.21
N ALA A 42 -6.99 -5.98 -3.90
CA ALA A 42 -7.15 -4.57 -4.20
C ALA A 42 -7.87 -4.30 -5.54
N GLN A 43 -8.37 -5.34 -6.22
CA GLN A 43 -9.02 -5.23 -7.53
C GLN A 43 -8.15 -4.47 -8.56
N HIS A 44 -6.84 -4.73 -8.52
CA HIS A 44 -5.81 -4.08 -9.34
C HIS A 44 -5.52 -2.61 -9.04
N TRP A 45 -6.18 -1.99 -8.06
CA TRP A 45 -5.97 -0.58 -7.70
C TRP A 45 -4.62 -0.33 -6.98
N VAL A 46 -4.23 -1.26 -6.11
CA VAL A 46 -2.95 -1.26 -5.38
C VAL A 46 -2.28 -2.61 -5.57
N ASN A 47 -1.01 -2.63 -5.93
CA ASN A 47 -0.29 -3.83 -6.31
C ASN A 47 1.03 -3.93 -5.54
N PHE A 48 1.27 -5.06 -4.87
CA PHE A 48 2.50 -5.33 -4.13
C PHE A 48 3.49 -6.23 -4.91
N THR A 49 3.10 -6.63 -6.12
CA THR A 49 3.89 -7.39 -7.07
C THR A 49 3.81 -6.72 -8.44
N LYS A 50 4.91 -6.77 -9.19
CA LYS A 50 4.97 -6.12 -10.51
C LYS A 50 4.04 -6.85 -11.48
N ASN A 51 3.18 -6.08 -12.15
CA ASN A 51 2.23 -6.58 -13.13
C ASN A 51 2.04 -5.53 -14.24
N THR A 52 1.24 -5.82 -15.25
CA THR A 52 0.94 -4.91 -16.37
C THR A 52 -0.37 -4.14 -16.19
N PHE A 53 -1.08 -4.35 -15.09
CA PHE A 53 -2.32 -3.63 -14.78
C PHE A 53 -2.07 -2.16 -14.46
N ASP A 54 -3.11 -1.36 -14.68
CA ASP A 54 -3.13 0.04 -14.29
C ASP A 54 -3.39 0.14 -12.79
N GLY A 55 -2.65 1.00 -12.09
CA GLY A 55 -2.82 1.19 -10.67
C GLY A 55 -1.56 1.66 -9.95
N TRP A 56 -1.68 1.78 -8.64
CA TRP A 56 -0.57 2.10 -7.76
C TRP A 56 0.20 0.84 -7.39
N TYR A 57 1.52 0.96 -7.32
CA TYR A 57 2.43 -0.12 -7.05
C TYR A 57 3.29 0.21 -5.84
N CYS A 58 3.57 -0.81 -5.00
CA CYS A 58 4.56 -0.77 -3.94
C CYS A 58 5.45 -2.02 -4.08
N ILE A 59 6.57 -1.88 -4.78
CA ILE A 59 7.44 -3.01 -5.13
C ILE A 59 8.72 -2.97 -4.30
N ARG A 60 9.05 -4.10 -3.69
CA ARG A 60 10.35 -4.28 -3.03
C ARG A 60 11.43 -4.53 -4.08
N THR A 61 12.54 -3.82 -3.97
CA THR A 61 13.77 -4.05 -4.74
C THR A 61 14.78 -4.80 -3.86
N PRO A 62 14.88 -6.15 -3.96
CA PRO A 62 15.63 -6.95 -2.99
C PRO A 62 17.13 -6.60 -2.93
N MET A 63 17.73 -6.20 -4.06
CA MET A 63 19.16 -5.87 -4.14
C MET A 63 19.53 -4.60 -3.36
N LEU A 64 18.59 -3.68 -3.20
CA LEU A 64 18.81 -2.39 -2.54
C LEU A 64 18.16 -2.31 -1.16
N GLY A 65 17.31 -3.30 -0.81
CA GLY A 65 16.54 -3.25 0.43
C GLY A 65 15.48 -2.14 0.45
N THR A 66 15.19 -1.53 -0.70
CA THR A 66 14.25 -0.41 -0.82
C THR A 66 12.88 -0.85 -1.32
N PHE A 67 11.91 0.02 -1.15
CA PHE A 67 10.54 -0.12 -1.64
C PHE A 67 10.22 1.08 -2.54
N HIS A 68 9.66 0.79 -3.70
CA HIS A 68 9.38 1.77 -4.74
C HIS A 68 7.87 1.92 -4.87
N VAL A 69 7.39 3.15 -4.71
CA VAL A 69 5.97 3.51 -4.85
C VAL A 69 5.81 4.36 -6.11
N TYR A 70 4.95 3.92 -7.02
CA TYR A 70 4.70 4.59 -8.29
C TYR A 70 3.33 4.24 -8.86
N TYR A 71 2.85 5.06 -9.79
CA TYR A 71 1.67 4.76 -10.58
C TYR A 71 2.07 4.23 -11.96
N GLN A 72 1.42 3.17 -12.39
CA GLN A 72 1.61 2.57 -13.70
C GLN A 72 0.31 2.61 -14.51
N GLU A 73 0.43 2.92 -15.80
CA GLU A 73 -0.64 2.83 -16.80
C GLU A 73 -0.07 2.06 -18.00
N ARG A 74 -0.79 1.06 -18.49
CA ARG A 74 -0.45 0.23 -19.65
C ARG A 74 0.95 -0.39 -19.56
N GLY A 75 1.35 -0.80 -18.36
CA GLY A 75 2.67 -1.40 -18.11
C GLY A 75 3.84 -0.40 -18.08
N GLN A 76 3.57 0.91 -18.14
CA GLN A 76 4.61 1.95 -18.09
C GLN A 76 4.45 2.80 -16.84
N ASN A 77 5.56 3.04 -16.14
CA ASN A 77 5.57 4.02 -15.05
C ASN A 77 5.35 5.42 -15.65
N CYS A 78 4.28 6.09 -15.22
CA CYS A 78 3.86 7.38 -15.79
C CYS A 78 3.95 8.53 -14.79
N TRP A 79 4.23 8.24 -13.51
CA TRP A 79 4.35 9.25 -12.46
C TRP A 79 5.67 9.06 -11.70
N GLY A 80 6.13 10.08 -10.99
CA GLY A 80 7.38 10.00 -10.22
C GLY A 80 7.43 8.75 -9.32
N GLU A 81 8.65 8.30 -9.05
CA GLU A 81 8.89 7.14 -8.18
C GLU A 81 9.37 7.64 -6.82
N ASP A 82 8.62 7.32 -5.78
CA ASP A 82 9.02 7.55 -4.39
C ASP A 82 9.73 6.30 -3.85
N VAL A 83 10.89 6.49 -3.23
CA VAL A 83 11.73 5.40 -2.73
C VAL A 83 11.79 5.45 -1.20
N PHE A 84 11.45 4.33 -0.58
CA PHE A 84 11.41 4.16 0.87
C PHE A 84 12.38 3.07 1.30
N THR A 85 12.97 3.22 2.49
CA THR A 85 13.78 2.19 3.15
C THR A 85 12.96 1.30 4.07
N GLU A 86 11.78 1.76 4.48
CA GLU A 86 10.90 1.06 5.41
C GLU A 86 9.63 0.55 4.71
N GLN A 87 9.30 -0.72 4.95
CA GLN A 87 8.12 -1.36 4.34
C GLN A 87 6.81 -0.72 4.81
N SER A 88 6.69 -0.41 6.10
CA SER A 88 5.52 0.26 6.69
C SER A 88 5.26 1.61 6.03
N ALA A 89 6.31 2.41 5.83
CA ALA A 89 6.24 3.70 5.17
C ALA A 89 5.75 3.57 3.72
N ALA A 90 6.33 2.65 2.95
CA ALA A 90 5.95 2.42 1.56
C ALA A 90 4.51 1.94 1.40
N ILE A 91 4.07 1.00 2.26
CA ILE A 91 2.71 0.48 2.25
C ILE A 91 1.70 1.58 2.62
N ALA A 92 1.98 2.36 3.66
CA ALA A 92 1.10 3.47 4.02
C ALA A 92 1.04 4.52 2.89
N ALA A 93 2.17 4.86 2.28
CA ALA A 93 2.23 5.80 1.17
C ALA A 93 1.39 5.33 -0.03
N VAL A 94 1.55 4.09 -0.49
CA VAL A 94 0.79 3.59 -1.65
C VAL A 94 -0.72 3.53 -1.38
N ILE A 95 -1.12 3.23 -0.14
CA ILE A 95 -2.53 3.24 0.27
C ILE A 95 -3.09 4.67 0.18
N PHE A 96 -2.40 5.66 0.74
CA PHE A 96 -2.86 7.05 0.71
C PHE A 96 -2.83 7.64 -0.70
N MET A 97 -1.75 7.46 -1.45
CA MET A 97 -1.61 7.96 -2.82
C MET A 97 -2.66 7.37 -3.77
N SER A 98 -3.07 6.12 -3.54
CA SER A 98 -4.14 5.52 -4.33
C SER A 98 -5.53 6.10 -4.05
N GLY A 99 -5.69 6.88 -2.97
CA GLY A 99 -6.99 7.40 -2.55
C GLY A 99 -7.95 6.31 -2.06
N ILE A 100 -7.50 5.05 -1.91
CA ILE A 100 -8.34 3.97 -1.36
C ILE A 100 -8.67 4.21 0.12
N TRP A 101 -7.79 4.91 0.85
CA TRP A 101 -7.99 5.29 2.24
C TRP A 101 -9.18 6.24 2.43
N ASP A 102 -9.36 7.20 1.53
CA ASP A 102 -10.46 8.16 1.59
C ASP A 102 -11.80 7.55 1.16
N GLN A 103 -11.78 6.38 0.53
CA GLN A 103 -12.96 5.65 0.09
C GLN A 103 -13.53 4.72 1.18
N VAL A 104 -12.80 4.51 2.27
CA VAL A 104 -13.30 3.72 3.41
C VAL A 104 -13.88 4.66 4.48
N PRO A 105 -15.07 4.36 5.02
CA PRO A 105 -15.73 5.19 6.02
C PRO A 105 -14.89 5.32 7.30
#